data_AF-A0A4Q0I5J1-F1
#
_entry.id   AF-A0A4Q0I5J1-F1
#
_cell.length_a   1.000
_cell.length_b   1.000
_cell.length_c   1.000
_cell.angle_alpha   90.00
_cell.angle_beta   90.00
_cell.angle_gamma   90.00
#
_symmetry.space_group_name_H-M   'P 1'
#
loop_
_entity.id
_entity.type
_entity.pdbx_description
1 polymer ?
#
loop_
_entity_poly.entity_id
_entity_poly.type
_entity_poly.pdbx_seq_one_letter_code
_entity_poly.pdbx_strand_id
1 'polypeptide(L)'
;MIKKTVLLIFLTSAFILTSCSFGGRIVYVGEEKAAKARMKEILAAIKDKDKEAMKALFSKKALDEANDVDDGVDYLFDFFQGDVQSWEIDAWSSGESIERGKKSIMLRTWYIVTTDKEKYMFFVIDYIKDTMNPDNAGLYTLRVIKAEDEETEFGYWQDMCIPGIYKPKQ
;
A
#
# COMPACT_ATOMS: atom_id res chain seq x y z
N MET A 1 43.67 15.64 -62.02
CA MET A 1 42.86 16.84 -62.36
C MET A 1 41.81 17.04 -61.26
N ILE A 2 41.59 18.30 -60.89
CA ILE A 2 40.83 18.79 -59.73
C ILE A 2 39.33 18.50 -59.84
N LYS A 3 38.67 18.12 -58.74
CA LYS A 3 37.47 18.83 -58.24
C LYS A 3 37.20 18.55 -56.76
N LYS A 4 37.11 19.65 -56.00
CA LYS A 4 36.81 19.77 -54.57
C LYS A 4 35.30 19.65 -54.31
N THR A 5 34.95 19.64 -53.01
CA THR A 5 33.64 19.93 -52.37
C THR A 5 32.72 18.71 -52.29
N VAL A 6 32.13 18.27 -51.15
CA VAL A 6 31.46 18.93 -50.01
C VAL A 6 31.43 17.91 -48.83
N LEU A 7 31.97 18.26 -47.65
CA LEU A 7 31.24 18.44 -46.36
C LEU A 7 30.51 17.18 -45.84
N LEU A 8 31.12 16.44 -44.90
CA LEU A 8 30.81 16.48 -43.44
C LEU A 8 29.62 15.60 -43.05
N ILE A 9 29.88 14.49 -42.35
CA ILE A 9 29.21 14.12 -41.08
C ILE A 9 30.18 13.19 -40.35
N PHE A 10 30.67 13.68 -39.22
CA PHE A 10 31.55 13.02 -38.28
C PHE A 10 30.81 11.95 -37.47
N LEU A 11 31.58 10.96 -37.05
CA LEU A 11 31.45 10.17 -35.82
C LEU A 11 30.37 10.66 -34.85
N THR A 12 29.51 9.73 -34.40
CA THR A 12 29.16 9.49 -32.98
C THR A 12 28.09 8.40 -32.88
N SER A 13 28.43 7.15 -33.23
CA SER A 13 27.59 5.98 -32.94
C SER A 13 27.93 5.36 -31.58
N ALA A 14 28.08 6.22 -30.56
CA ALA A 14 28.32 5.82 -29.18
C ALA A 14 27.54 6.75 -28.24
N PHE A 15 26.22 6.70 -28.32
CA PHE A 15 25.37 7.02 -27.18
C PHE A 15 24.74 5.72 -26.70
N ILE A 16 25.56 5.04 -25.90
CA ILE A 16 25.20 4.39 -24.64
C ILE A 16 23.68 4.38 -24.43
N LEU A 17 23.07 3.21 -24.63
CA LEU A 17 21.81 2.87 -23.99
C LEU A 17 22.06 2.87 -22.49
N THR A 18 22.09 4.06 -21.89
CA THR A 18 21.84 4.18 -20.46
C THR A 18 20.40 3.79 -20.29
N SER A 19 20.19 2.50 -20.06
CA SER A 19 19.06 2.01 -19.29
C SER A 19 19.11 2.80 -17.99
N CYS A 20 18.45 3.96 -17.97
CA CYS A 20 18.00 4.51 -16.71
C CYS A 20 17.16 3.39 -16.14
N SER A 21 17.67 2.75 -15.09
CA SER A 21 16.91 2.01 -14.10
C SER A 21 15.94 2.97 -13.42
N PHE A 22 15.05 3.57 -14.21
CA PHE A 22 13.88 4.24 -13.72
C PHE A 22 12.85 3.13 -13.62
N GLY A 23 12.96 2.34 -12.55
CA GLY A 23 11.86 1.57 -11.99
C GLY A 23 10.80 2.54 -11.45
N GLY A 24 10.40 3.50 -12.29
CA GLY A 24 9.37 4.47 -12.02
C GLY A 24 8.07 3.71 -12.01
N ARG A 25 7.64 3.33 -10.81
CA ARG A 25 6.25 2.96 -10.54
C ARG A 25 5.38 4.03 -11.21
N ILE A 26 4.60 3.65 -12.21
CA ILE A 26 3.59 4.54 -12.78
C ILE A 26 2.59 4.77 -11.65
N VAL A 27 2.68 5.94 -11.02
CA VAL A 27 1.73 6.37 -10.00
C VAL A 27 0.52 6.95 -10.70
N TYR A 28 -0.59 6.24 -10.66
CA TYR A 28 -1.88 6.86 -10.92
C TYR A 28 -2.16 7.79 -9.73
N VAL A 29 -2.09 9.11 -9.94
CA VAL A 29 -2.26 10.15 -8.91
C VAL A 29 -3.52 9.93 -8.04
N GLY A 30 -4.56 9.30 -8.60
CA GLY A 30 -5.77 8.93 -7.86
C GLY A 30 -5.57 7.81 -6.84
N GLU A 31 -4.74 6.80 -7.14
CA GLU A 31 -4.47 5.65 -6.27
C GLU A 31 -3.64 6.08 -5.05
N GLU A 32 -2.59 6.88 -5.26
CA GLU A 32 -1.80 7.43 -4.16
C GLU A 32 -2.66 8.32 -3.24
N LYS A 33 -3.54 9.14 -3.83
CA LYS A 33 -4.47 9.97 -3.05
C LYS A 33 -5.43 9.11 -2.23
N ALA A 34 -5.95 8.01 -2.79
CA ALA A 34 -6.83 7.08 -2.08
C ALA A 34 -6.09 6.38 -0.93
N ALA A 35 -4.88 5.89 -1.17
CA ALA A 35 -4.02 5.29 -0.16
C ALA A 35 -3.76 6.27 1.00
N LYS A 36 -3.38 7.52 0.69
CA LYS A 36 -3.18 8.57 1.70
C LYS A 36 -4.44 8.92 2.47
N ALA A 37 -5.60 8.91 1.83
CA ALA A 37 -6.88 9.14 2.51
C ALA A 37 -7.17 8.00 3.49
N ARG A 38 -7.05 6.75 3.05
CA ARG A 38 -7.28 5.58 3.91
C ARG A 38 -6.32 5.53 5.09
N MET A 39 -5.03 5.84 4.90
CA MET A 39 -4.07 5.88 6.00
C MET A 39 -4.45 6.92 7.07
N LYS A 40 -4.97 8.08 6.66
CA LYS A 40 -5.45 9.10 7.62
C LYS A 40 -6.64 8.60 8.43
N GLU A 41 -7.58 7.90 7.80
CA GLU A 41 -8.74 7.31 8.48
C GLU A 41 -8.30 6.24 9.49
N ILE A 42 -7.37 5.36 9.10
CA ILE A 42 -6.78 4.34 9.99
C ILE A 42 -6.12 5.00 11.21
N LEU A 43 -5.25 5.99 11.00
CA LEU A 43 -4.56 6.67 12.09
C LEU A 43 -5.51 7.46 13.00
N ALA A 44 -6.58 8.04 12.45
CA ALA A 44 -7.61 8.70 13.25
C ALA A 44 -8.33 7.71 14.18
N ALA A 45 -8.77 6.56 13.63
CA ALA A 45 -9.41 5.52 14.42
C ALA A 45 -8.49 4.94 15.50
N ILE A 46 -7.19 4.75 15.21
CA ILE A 46 -6.19 4.32 16.21
C ILE A 46 -6.03 5.38 17.31
N LYS A 47 -5.84 6.65 16.93
CA LYS A 47 -5.64 7.75 17.88
C LYS A 47 -6.81 7.90 18.85
N ASP A 48 -8.03 7.83 18.32
CA ASP A 48 -9.25 8.02 19.11
C ASP A 48 -9.71 6.72 19.79
N LYS A 49 -9.00 5.60 19.56
CA LYS A 49 -9.38 4.24 19.96
C LYS A 49 -10.84 3.91 19.61
N ASP A 50 -11.27 4.38 18.43
CA ASP A 50 -12.64 4.24 17.95
C ASP A 50 -12.80 2.92 17.18
N LYS A 51 -13.33 1.90 17.88
CA LYS A 51 -13.54 0.57 17.30
C LYS A 51 -14.53 0.59 16.15
N GLU A 52 -15.62 1.35 16.28
CA GLU A 52 -16.67 1.41 15.25
C GLU A 52 -16.15 2.10 14.00
N ALA A 53 -15.40 3.20 14.15
CA ALA A 53 -14.74 3.86 13.03
C ALA A 53 -13.73 2.94 12.35
N MET A 54 -12.91 2.20 13.10
CA MET A 54 -11.96 1.24 12.53
C MET A 54 -12.68 0.15 11.73
N LYS A 55 -13.72 -0.46 12.30
CA LYS A 55 -14.51 -1.51 11.65
C LYS A 55 -15.20 -1.02 10.39
N ALA A 56 -15.72 0.21 10.39
CA ALA A 56 -16.38 0.81 9.24
C ALA A 56 -15.45 1.01 8.03
N LEU A 57 -14.13 0.98 8.21
CA LEU A 57 -13.18 1.02 7.10
C LEU A 57 -13.11 -0.30 6.33
N PHE A 58 -13.41 -1.42 7.00
CA PHE A 58 -13.29 -2.74 6.40
C PHE A 58 -14.43 -3.02 5.41
N SER A 59 -14.08 -3.71 4.34
CA SER A 59 -15.04 -4.28 3.41
C SER A 59 -15.92 -5.30 4.13
N LYS A 60 -17.18 -5.43 3.68
CA LYS A 60 -18.08 -6.46 4.20
C LYS A 60 -17.47 -7.85 4.08
N LYS A 61 -16.83 -8.16 2.94
CA LYS A 61 -16.12 -9.43 2.74
C LYS A 61 -15.06 -9.68 3.82
N ALA A 62 -14.25 -8.69 4.16
CA ALA A 62 -13.23 -8.85 5.19
C ALA A 62 -13.84 -9.08 6.58
N LEU A 63 -14.94 -8.39 6.90
CA LEU A 63 -15.67 -8.60 8.15
C LEU A 63 -16.29 -10.00 8.22
N ASP A 64 -16.84 -10.50 7.12
CA ASP A 64 -17.47 -11.82 7.03
C ASP A 64 -16.43 -12.98 7.07
N GLU A 65 -15.23 -12.75 6.54
CA GLU A 65 -14.18 -13.78 6.45
C GLU A 65 -13.17 -13.76 7.61
N ALA A 66 -13.12 -12.67 8.37
CA ALA A 66 -12.28 -12.60 9.56
C ALA A 66 -12.85 -13.48 10.68
N ASN A 67 -11.97 -14.19 11.40
CA ASN A 67 -12.38 -15.02 12.54
C ASN A 67 -12.96 -14.16 13.68
N ASP A 68 -12.26 -13.09 14.03
CA ASP A 68 -12.67 -12.11 15.04
C ASP A 68 -11.99 -10.76 14.75
N VAL A 69 -12.74 -9.84 14.14
CA VAL A 69 -12.24 -8.48 13.87
C VAL A 69 -12.15 -7.65 15.15
N ASP A 70 -13.03 -7.87 16.12
CA ASP A 70 -13.05 -7.09 17.35
C ASP A 70 -11.79 -7.35 18.19
N ASP A 71 -11.38 -8.62 18.32
CA ASP A 71 -10.11 -9.00 18.97
C ASP A 71 -8.89 -8.41 18.23
N GLY A 72 -8.92 -8.37 16.90
CA GLY A 72 -7.86 -7.75 16.10
C GLY A 72 -7.76 -6.23 16.32
N VAL A 73 -8.90 -5.53 16.42
CA VAL A 73 -8.95 -4.09 16.72
C VAL A 73 -8.40 -3.81 18.10
N ASP A 74 -8.81 -4.60 19.10
CA ASP A 74 -8.36 -4.44 20.48
C ASP A 74 -6.86 -4.65 20.61
N TYR A 75 -6.35 -5.72 19.98
CA TYR A 75 -4.92 -5.96 19.89
C TYR A 75 -4.17 -4.77 19.28
N LEU A 76 -4.65 -4.24 18.14
CA LEU A 76 -4.00 -3.12 17.47
C LEU A 76 -3.94 -1.86 18.35
N PHE A 77 -5.03 -1.53 19.05
CA PHE A 77 -5.11 -0.34 19.90
C PHE A 77 -4.25 -0.44 21.16
N ASP A 78 -3.96 -1.65 21.62
CA ASP A 78 -3.04 -1.89 22.72
C ASP A 78 -1.58 -2.01 22.22
N PHE A 79 -1.37 -2.53 21.01
CA PHE A 79 -0.05 -2.68 20.41
C PHE A 79 0.55 -1.35 19.92
N PHE A 80 -0.27 -0.48 19.35
CA PHE A 80 0.17 0.80 18.80
C PHE A 80 0.38 1.84 19.92
N GLN A 81 1.60 2.35 20.05
CA GLN A 81 2.03 3.20 21.15
C GLN A 81 2.57 4.53 20.65
N GLY A 82 2.26 5.58 21.41
CA GLY A 82 2.75 6.94 21.17
C GLY A 82 1.90 7.77 20.20
N ASP A 83 2.21 9.05 20.16
CA ASP A 83 1.59 10.03 19.27
C ASP A 83 2.33 10.07 17.94
N VAL A 84 1.58 9.94 16.83
CA VAL A 84 2.13 9.98 15.48
C VAL A 84 2.80 11.33 15.21
N GLN A 85 4.10 11.30 14.89
CA GLN A 85 4.89 12.46 14.48
C GLN A 85 4.91 12.63 12.96
N SER A 86 5.05 11.52 12.23
CA SER A 86 5.09 11.50 10.77
C SER A 86 4.67 10.15 10.22
N TRP A 87 4.28 10.14 8.94
CA TRP A 87 4.09 8.92 8.18
C TRP A 87 4.29 9.18 6.69
N GLU A 88 4.69 8.15 5.96
CA GLU A 88 4.89 8.19 4.51
C GLU A 88 4.58 6.84 3.86
N ILE A 89 4.33 6.86 2.56
CA ILE A 89 4.24 5.63 1.76
C ILE A 89 5.66 5.20 1.44
N ASP A 90 6.06 4.04 1.95
CA ASP A 90 7.35 3.42 1.67
C ASP A 90 7.31 2.68 0.33
N ALA A 91 6.29 1.83 0.17
CA ALA A 91 6.07 1.11 -1.06
C ALA A 91 4.60 0.94 -1.40
N TRP A 92 4.30 0.74 -2.68
CA TRP A 92 2.95 0.39 -3.08
C TRP A 92 2.93 -0.33 -4.44
N SER A 93 1.84 -1.06 -4.69
CA SER A 93 1.50 -1.63 -5.98
C SER A 93 -0.01 -1.75 -6.11
N SER A 94 -0.52 -1.73 -7.34
CA SER A 94 -1.94 -1.93 -7.61
C SER A 94 -2.19 -3.18 -8.46
N GLY A 95 -3.41 -3.70 -8.39
CA GLY A 95 -3.93 -4.72 -9.30
C GLY A 95 -5.26 -4.22 -9.85
N GLU A 96 -5.38 -4.23 -11.17
CA GLU A 96 -6.61 -3.86 -11.86
C GLU A 96 -7.21 -5.09 -12.54
N SER A 97 -8.54 -5.21 -12.47
CA SER A 97 -9.28 -6.22 -13.22
C SER A 97 -10.49 -5.57 -13.88
N ILE A 98 -10.68 -5.86 -15.17
CA ILE A 98 -11.79 -5.34 -15.96
C ILE A 98 -12.50 -6.53 -16.62
N GLU A 99 -13.79 -6.68 -16.32
CA GLU A 99 -14.64 -7.71 -16.93
C GLU A 99 -15.97 -7.09 -17.36
N ARG A 100 -16.30 -7.20 -18.66
CA ARG A 100 -17.60 -6.76 -19.21
C ARG A 100 -18.00 -5.34 -18.78
N GLY A 101 -17.04 -4.41 -18.76
CA GLY A 101 -17.23 -3.01 -18.36
C GLY A 101 -17.28 -2.76 -16.84
N LYS A 102 -17.23 -3.81 -16.02
CA LYS A 102 -17.01 -3.71 -14.58
C LYS A 102 -15.51 -3.69 -14.28
N LYS A 103 -15.14 -3.06 -13.17
CA LYS A 103 -13.77 -2.78 -12.75
C LYS A 103 -13.58 -3.09 -11.26
N SER A 104 -12.43 -3.66 -10.91
CA SER A 104 -11.89 -3.74 -9.55
C SER A 104 -10.46 -3.20 -9.51
N ILE A 105 -10.14 -2.44 -8.46
CA ILE A 105 -8.81 -1.87 -8.20
C ILE A 105 -8.43 -2.22 -6.76
N MET A 106 -7.42 -3.08 -6.62
CA MET A 106 -6.82 -3.47 -5.35
C MET A 106 -5.51 -2.72 -5.16
N LEU A 107 -5.39 -1.93 -4.10
CA LEU A 107 -4.13 -1.31 -3.67
C LEU A 107 -3.48 -2.15 -2.59
N ARG A 108 -2.17 -2.35 -2.71
CA ARG A 108 -1.29 -2.90 -1.69
C ARG A 108 -0.28 -1.83 -1.33
N THR A 109 -0.34 -1.33 -0.11
CA THR A 109 0.48 -0.19 0.31
C THR A 109 1.20 -0.49 1.62
N TRP A 110 2.48 -0.14 1.64
CA TRP A 110 3.36 -0.17 2.78
C TRP A 110 3.60 1.25 3.25
N TYR A 111 3.44 1.47 4.54
CA TYR A 111 3.69 2.76 5.17
C TYR A 111 4.71 2.63 6.27
N ILE A 112 5.52 3.67 6.43
CA ILE A 112 6.32 3.89 7.63
C ILE A 112 5.59 4.92 8.47
N VAL A 113 5.36 4.61 9.74
CA VAL A 113 4.74 5.51 10.72
C VAL A 113 5.71 5.68 11.89
N THR A 114 6.06 6.91 12.21
CA THR A 114 6.94 7.23 13.35
C THR A 114 6.11 7.90 14.43
N THR A 115 6.16 7.36 15.65
CA THR A 115 5.57 7.97 16.85
C THR A 115 6.67 8.52 17.76
N ASP A 116 6.31 9.13 18.88
CA ASP A 116 7.26 9.53 19.93
C ASP A 116 7.82 8.34 20.74
N LYS A 117 7.29 7.12 20.53
CA LYS A 117 7.69 5.90 21.25
C LYS A 117 8.35 4.86 20.36
N GLU A 118 7.85 4.70 19.14
CA GLU A 118 8.16 3.54 18.30
C GLU A 118 8.06 3.89 16.81
N LYS A 119 8.72 3.09 15.98
CA LYS A 119 8.56 3.14 14.52
C LYS A 119 7.82 1.87 14.06
N TYR A 120 6.75 2.06 13.30
CA TYR A 120 5.90 0.99 12.80
C TYR A 120 5.95 0.88 11.29
N MET A 121 5.75 -0.33 10.79
CA MET A 121 5.42 -0.59 9.40
C MET A 121 3.99 -1.09 9.29
N PHE A 122 3.26 -0.50 8.34
CA PHE A 122 1.90 -0.90 8.01
C PHE A 122 1.91 -1.56 6.65
N PHE A 123 1.20 -2.68 6.52
CA PHE A 123 0.83 -3.27 5.24
C PHE A 123 -0.69 -3.29 5.11
N VAL A 124 -1.19 -2.65 4.05
CA VAL A 124 -2.61 -2.44 3.82
C VAL A 124 -3.02 -2.98 2.46
N ILE A 125 -4.08 -3.78 2.43
CA ILE A 125 -4.79 -4.13 1.19
C ILE A 125 -6.16 -3.46 1.22
N ASP A 126 -6.42 -2.60 0.23
CA ASP A 126 -7.67 -1.83 0.11
C ASP A 126 -8.23 -1.92 -1.31
N TYR A 127 -9.51 -2.24 -1.43
CA TYR A 127 -10.23 -2.22 -2.70
C TYR A 127 -10.91 -0.86 -2.86
N ILE A 128 -10.17 0.10 -3.43
CA ILE A 128 -10.63 1.49 -3.58
C ILE A 128 -11.79 1.64 -4.58
N LYS A 129 -12.04 0.62 -5.39
CA LYS A 129 -13.18 0.52 -6.30
C LYS A 129 -13.39 -0.95 -6.67
N ASP A 130 -14.57 -1.49 -6.41
CA ASP A 130 -14.97 -2.79 -6.96
C ASP A 130 -16.44 -2.75 -7.39
N THR A 131 -16.66 -2.80 -8.70
CA THR A 131 -17.99 -2.85 -9.33
C THR A 131 -18.36 -4.26 -9.81
N MET A 132 -17.41 -5.20 -9.69
CA MET A 132 -17.63 -6.63 -9.95
C MET A 132 -18.28 -7.28 -8.74
N ASN A 133 -17.71 -7.03 -7.56
CA ASN A 133 -18.25 -7.45 -6.28
C ASN A 133 -18.23 -6.27 -5.28
N PRO A 134 -19.37 -5.61 -5.05
CA PRO A 134 -19.46 -4.46 -4.14
C PRO A 134 -19.04 -4.78 -2.70
N ASP A 135 -19.20 -6.03 -2.24
CA ASP A 135 -18.83 -6.45 -0.89
C ASP A 135 -17.31 -6.45 -0.66
N ASN A 136 -16.50 -6.39 -1.73
CA ASN A 136 -15.04 -6.25 -1.64
C ASN A 136 -14.61 -4.81 -1.31
N ALA A 137 -15.45 -3.81 -1.58
CA ALA A 137 -15.04 -2.41 -1.48
C ALA A 137 -14.68 -2.05 -0.03
N GLY A 138 -13.49 -1.48 0.17
CA GLY A 138 -12.95 -1.16 1.49
C GLY A 138 -11.73 -2.01 1.87
N LEU A 139 -11.34 -1.88 3.13
CA LEU A 139 -10.13 -2.49 3.69
C LEU A 139 -10.32 -4.00 3.73
N TYR A 140 -9.34 -4.75 3.22
CA TYR A 140 -9.32 -6.20 3.32
C TYR A 140 -8.31 -6.67 4.37
N THR A 141 -7.10 -6.12 4.32
CA THR A 141 -6.00 -6.46 5.24
C THR A 141 -5.45 -5.20 5.90
N LEU A 142 -5.26 -5.27 7.22
CA LEU A 142 -4.45 -4.31 7.97
C LEU A 142 -3.43 -5.08 8.83
N ARG A 143 -2.15 -4.99 8.48
CA ARG A 143 -1.06 -5.53 9.27
C ARG A 143 -0.20 -4.38 9.79
N VAL A 144 0.04 -4.36 11.10
CA VAL A 144 0.90 -3.38 11.76
C VAL A 144 1.93 -4.13 12.57
N ILE A 145 3.19 -3.82 12.34
CA ILE A 145 4.33 -4.41 13.04
C ILE A 145 5.28 -3.29 13.46
N LYS A 146 6.18 -3.57 14.40
CA LYS A 146 7.31 -2.66 14.60
C LYS A 146 8.24 -2.76 13.41
N ALA A 147 8.92 -1.67 13.08
CA ALA A 147 9.87 -1.64 11.98
C ALA A 147 11.09 -2.55 12.22
N GLU A 148 11.44 -2.83 13.48
CA GLU A 148 12.51 -3.78 13.82
C GLU A 148 12.17 -5.25 13.48
N ASP A 149 10.87 -5.57 13.34
CA ASP A 149 10.38 -6.94 13.09
C ASP A 149 10.11 -7.20 11.59
N GLU A 150 10.49 -6.29 10.68
CA GLU A 150 10.21 -6.39 9.25
C GLU A 150 10.67 -7.73 8.66
N GLU A 151 11.91 -8.15 8.96
CA GLU A 151 12.50 -9.36 8.38
C GLU A 151 11.78 -10.65 8.81
N THR A 152 11.14 -10.66 9.98
CA THR A 152 10.47 -11.85 10.53
C THR A 152 8.98 -11.85 10.27
N GLU A 153 8.36 -10.67 10.19
CA GLU A 153 6.91 -10.53 10.13
C GLU A 153 6.39 -10.15 8.74
N PHE A 154 7.25 -9.63 7.85
CA PHE A 154 6.89 -9.39 6.45
C PHE A 154 7.50 -10.45 5.52
N GLY A 155 6.73 -10.78 4.49
CA GLY A 155 7.12 -11.75 3.48
C GLY A 155 6.47 -11.42 2.14
N TYR A 156 6.12 -12.45 1.36
CA TYR A 156 5.34 -12.22 0.16
C TYR A 156 3.94 -11.68 0.52
N TRP A 157 3.47 -10.69 -0.24
CA TRP A 157 2.19 -10.04 0.05
C TRP A 157 1.01 -11.02 0.04
N GLN A 158 1.12 -12.12 -0.74
CA GLN A 158 0.12 -13.19 -0.78
C GLN A 158 -0.01 -13.90 0.57
N ASP A 159 1.11 -14.10 1.27
CA ASP A 159 1.14 -14.77 2.58
C ASP A 159 0.67 -13.81 3.69
N MET A 160 0.83 -12.50 3.48
CA MET A 160 0.35 -11.46 4.38
C MET A 160 -1.11 -11.08 4.13
N CYS A 161 -1.72 -11.53 3.03
CA CYS A 161 -3.09 -11.23 2.65
C CYS A 161 -4.07 -12.00 3.54
N ILE A 162 -4.62 -11.31 4.53
CA ILE A 162 -5.59 -11.88 5.48
C ILE A 162 -6.82 -10.98 5.57
N PRO A 163 -8.01 -11.52 5.84
CA PRO A 163 -9.15 -10.70 6.20
C PRO A 163 -8.97 -10.11 7.59
N GLY A 164 -9.23 -8.80 7.73
CA GLY A 164 -9.20 -8.11 9.02
C GLY A 164 -7.80 -7.63 9.43
N ILE A 165 -7.52 -7.72 10.73
CA ILE A 165 -6.31 -7.18 11.35
C ILE A 165 -5.34 -8.30 11.72
N TYR A 166 -4.07 -8.12 11.41
CA TYR A 166 -3.03 -9.08 11.80
C TYR A 166 -2.79 -9.04 13.31
N LYS A 167 -2.79 -10.23 13.89
CA LYS A 167 -2.37 -10.51 15.26
C LYS A 167 -1.43 -11.73 15.22
N PRO A 168 -0.21 -11.63 15.76
CA PRO A 168 0.68 -12.79 15.88
C PRO A 168 0.02 -13.91 16.69
N LYS A 169 0.27 -15.16 16.30
CA LYS A 169 -0.19 -16.32 17.09
C LYS A 169 0.61 -16.36 18.40
N GLN A 170 -0.09 -16.44 19.53
CA GLN A 170 0.50 -16.69 20.85
C GLN A 170 0.99 -18.14 20.97
#